data_AF-A0A530MA08-F1
#
_entry.id   AF-A0A530MA08-F1
#
_cell.length_a   1.000
_cell.length_b   1.000
_cell.length_c   1.000
_cell.angle_alpha   90.00
_cell.angle_beta   90.00
_cell.angle_gamma   90.00
#
_symmetry.space_group_name_H-M   'P 1'
#
loop_
_entity.id
_entity.type
_entity.pdbx_description
1 polymer ?
#
loop_
_entity_poly.entity_id
_entity_poly.type
_entity_poly.pdbx_seq_one_letter_code
_entity_poly.pdbx_strand_id
1 'polypeptide(L)'
;YYIVAPAEASSNLARYDGVRYGLRVPGKDIVDMYEKTRAAGFGREVKRRIMIGTYVLSAGYYDAYYLQAQKVRNLIKRDFENAFAAGVDVIL
;
A
#
# COMPACT_ATOMS: atom_id res chain seq x y z
N TYR A 1 -0.66 4.63 9.99
CA TYR A 1 -0.85 4.77 8.52
C TYR A 1 0.20 4.04 7.65
N TYR A 2 1.44 3.81 8.10
CA TYR A 2 2.51 3.17 7.31
C TYR A 2 2.39 1.66 7.05
N ILE A 3 1.32 1.00 7.52
CA ILE A 3 1.07 -0.43 7.25
C ILE A 3 -0.06 -0.57 6.22
N VAL A 4 -1.22 0.02 6.50
CA VAL A 4 -2.41 -0.03 5.63
C VAL A 4 -2.14 0.65 4.29
N ALA A 5 -1.62 1.88 4.28
CA ALA A 5 -1.45 2.63 3.02
C ALA A 5 -0.45 1.97 2.06
N PRO A 6 0.72 1.45 2.50
CA PRO A 6 1.60 0.68 1.62
C PRO A 6 1.00 -0.65 1.14
N ALA A 7 0.22 -1.35 1.96
CA ALA A 7 -0.47 -2.59 1.56
C ALA A 7 -1.50 -2.34 0.46
N GLU A 8 -2.29 -1.26 0.57
CA GLU A 8 -3.21 -0.85 -0.49
C GLU A 8 -2.45 -0.38 -1.74
N ALA A 9 -1.35 0.37 -1.55
CA ALA A 9 -0.53 0.85 -2.65
C ALA A 9 0.12 -0.29 -3.45
N SER A 10 0.61 -1.36 -2.81
CA SER A 10 1.23 -2.48 -3.52
C SER A 10 0.23 -3.17 -4.46
N SER A 11 -1.01 -3.34 -4.01
CA SER A 11 -2.11 -3.91 -4.81
C SER A 11 -2.54 -2.96 -5.92
N ASN A 12 -2.75 -1.68 -5.59
CA ASN A 12 -3.19 -0.69 -6.56
C ASN A 12 -2.18 -0.43 -7.68
N LEU A 13 -0.88 -0.42 -7.35
CA LEU A 13 0.21 -0.17 -8.30
C LEU A 13 0.59 -1.43 -9.10
N ALA A 14 0.04 -2.61 -8.80
CA ALA A 14 0.29 -3.83 -9.57
C ALA A 14 -0.16 -3.71 -11.03
N ARG A 15 -1.17 -2.86 -11.31
CA ARG A 15 -1.69 -2.60 -12.66
C ARG A 15 -0.70 -1.95 -13.64
N TYR A 16 0.38 -1.35 -13.13
CA TYR A 16 1.41 -0.71 -13.95
C TYR A 16 2.49 -1.74 -14.28
N ASP A 17 2.30 -2.42 -15.40
CA ASP A 17 3.06 -3.59 -15.81
C ASP A 17 3.60 -3.50 -17.24
N GLY A 18 3.25 -2.44 -17.98
CA GLY A 18 3.69 -2.21 -19.36
C GLY A 18 2.98 -3.05 -20.42
N VAL A 19 1.91 -3.78 -20.07
CA VAL A 19 1.15 -4.60 -21.02
C VAL A 19 0.07 -3.80 -21.73
N ARG A 20 -0.74 -3.05 -20.97
CA ARG A 20 -1.87 -2.30 -21.51
C ARG A 20 -1.52 -0.85 -21.86
N TYR A 21 -0.65 -0.21 -21.08
CA TYR A 21 -0.31 1.21 -21.22
C TYR A 21 0.97 1.57 -20.45
N GLY A 22 1.50 2.76 -20.74
CA GLY A 22 2.61 3.36 -20.03
C GLY A 22 3.99 2.91 -20.53
N LEU A 23 5.00 3.04 -19.67
CA LEU A 23 6.35 2.59 -19.95
C LEU A 23 6.36 1.08 -20.16
N ARG A 24 7.12 0.62 -21.16
CA ARG A 24 7.42 -0.80 -21.38
C ARG A 24 8.90 -0.95 -21.73
N VAL A 25 9.63 -1.70 -20.91
CA VAL A 25 11.05 -2.00 -21.14
C VAL A 25 11.18 -3.41 -21.71
N PRO A 26 11.87 -3.61 -22.84
CA PRO A 26 12.09 -4.94 -23.41
C PRO A 26 12.78 -5.91 -22.42
N GLY A 27 12.28 -7.14 -22.36
CA GLY A 27 12.85 -8.24 -21.58
C GLY A 27 12.98 -9.50 -22.44
N LYS A 28 13.77 -10.47 -21.97
CA LYS A 28 13.97 -11.77 -22.64
C LYS A 28 12.71 -12.64 -22.65
N ASP A 29 11.85 -12.43 -21.66
CA ASP A 29 10.58 -13.09 -21.45
C ASP A 29 9.61 -12.11 -20.75
N ILE A 30 8.38 -12.56 -20.49
CA ILE A 30 7.34 -11.71 -19.88
C ILE A 30 7.68 -11.30 -18.43
N VAL A 31 8.35 -12.16 -17.67
CA VAL A 31 8.71 -11.89 -16.27
C VAL A 31 9.81 -10.83 -16.23
N ASP A 32 10.85 -10.99 -17.03
CA ASP A 32 11.94 -10.03 -17.17
C ASP A 32 11.43 -8.67 -17.69
N MET A 33 10.46 -8.68 -18.62
CA MET A 33 9.79 -7.45 -19.06
C MET A 33 9.06 -6.75 -17.91
N TYR A 34 8.30 -7.47 -17.09
CA TYR A 34 7.61 -6.89 -15.93
C TYR A 34 8.57 -6.29 -14.91
N GLU A 35 9.61 -7.06 -14.54
CA GLU A 35 10.60 -6.63 -13.56
C GLU A 35 11.34 -5.39 -14.02
N LYS A 36 11.87 -5.39 -15.25
CA LYS A 36 12.57 -4.24 -15.83
C LYS A 36 11.68 -3.01 -15.97
N THR A 37 10.45 -3.21 -16.45
CA THR A 37 9.50 -2.09 -16.63
C THR A 37 9.17 -1.43 -15.31
N ARG A 38 8.86 -2.21 -14.27
CA ARG A 38 8.55 -1.69 -12.93
C ARG A 38 9.78 -1.10 -12.25
N ALA A 39 10.96 -1.71 -12.45
CA ALA A 39 12.22 -1.20 -11.94
C ALA A 39 12.62 0.13 -12.59
N ALA A 40 12.36 0.34 -13.87
CA ALA A 40 12.65 1.62 -14.53
C ALA A 40 11.58 2.68 -14.21
N GLY A 41 10.30 2.28 -14.16
CA GLY A 41 9.18 3.22 -14.05
C GLY A 41 8.92 3.77 -12.65
N PHE A 42 9.20 3.01 -11.59
CA PHE A 42 8.95 3.46 -10.22
C PHE A 42 10.16 4.15 -9.58
N GLY A 43 9.90 5.30 -8.95
CA GLY A 43 10.87 5.98 -8.09
C GLY A 43 11.20 5.20 -6.81
N ARG A 44 12.25 5.63 -6.10
CA ARG A 44 12.78 4.94 -4.91
C ARG A 44 11.76 4.75 -3.79
N GLU A 45 10.99 5.80 -3.49
CA GLU A 45 9.97 5.75 -2.43
C GLU A 45 8.81 4.82 -2.79
N VAL A 46 8.38 4.83 -4.05
CA VAL A 46 7.29 3.97 -4.53
C VAL A 46 7.68 2.50 -4.43
N LYS A 47 8.89 2.15 -4.87
CA LYS A 47 9.45 0.79 -4.73
C LYS A 47 9.48 0.34 -3.27
N ARG A 48 9.96 1.21 -2.35
CA ARG A 48 10.01 0.90 -0.92
C ARG A 48 8.62 0.57 -0.36
N ARG A 49 7.60 1.38 -0.71
CA ARG A 49 6.22 1.14 -0.27
C ARG A 49 5.62 -0.13 -0.85
N ILE A 50 5.88 -0.43 -2.13
CA ILE A 50 5.45 -1.68 -2.75
C ILE A 50 6.03 -2.87 -1.98
N MET A 51 7.34 -2.88 -1.71
CA MET A 51 7.99 -4.00 -0.99
C MET A 51 7.42 -4.22 0.41
N ILE A 52 7.27 -3.15 1.20
CA ILE A 52 6.69 -3.23 2.55
C ILE A 52 5.23 -3.70 2.47
N GLY A 53 4.45 -3.14 1.53
CA GLY A 53 3.05 -3.50 1.33
C GLY A 53 2.87 -4.96 0.94
N THR A 54 3.68 -5.48 0.02
CA THR A 54 3.66 -6.91 -0.35
C THR A 54 4.05 -7.80 0.81
N TYR A 55 5.02 -7.39 1.64
CA TYR A 55 5.42 -8.14 2.81
C TYR A 55 4.32 -8.23 3.86
N VAL A 56 3.67 -7.10 4.16
CA VAL A 56 2.54 -7.02 5.11
C VAL A 56 1.37 -7.90 4.68
N LEU A 57 1.14 -8.06 3.37
CA LEU A 57 0.07 -8.91 2.83
C LEU A 57 0.47 -10.38 2.66
N SER A 58 1.73 -10.74 2.87
CA SER A 58 2.20 -12.11 2.69
C SER A 58 1.64 -13.06 3.75
N ALA A 59 1.51 -14.34 3.36
CA ALA A 59 1.01 -15.40 4.25
C ALA A 59 1.89 -15.47 5.52
N GLY A 60 1.26 -15.39 6.69
CA GLY A 60 1.92 -15.35 8.00
C GLY A 60 2.07 -13.96 8.62
N TYR A 61 2.07 -12.89 7.80
CA TYR A 61 2.22 -11.50 8.29
C TYR A 61 0.92 -10.70 8.21
N TYR A 62 -0.05 -11.16 7.42
CA TYR A 62 -1.34 -10.51 7.23
C TYR A 62 -2.06 -10.24 8.56
N ASP A 63 -2.24 -11.27 9.40
CA ASP A 63 -2.95 -11.11 10.68
C ASP A 63 -2.15 -10.30 11.69
N ALA A 64 -0.83 -10.47 11.71
CA ALA A 64 0.06 -9.81 12.65
C ALA A 64 0.17 -8.30 12.39
N TYR A 65 0.14 -7.87 11.13
CA TYR A 65 0.38 -6.48 10.75
C TYR A 65 -0.86 -5.80 10.16
N TYR A 66 -1.46 -6.37 9.13
CA TYR A 66 -2.56 -5.71 8.42
C TYR A 66 -3.85 -5.70 9.24
N LEU A 67 -4.27 -6.85 9.78
CA LEU A 67 -5.49 -6.96 10.59
C LEU A 67 -5.39 -6.15 11.89
N GLN A 68 -4.23 -6.18 12.56
CA GLN A 68 -3.98 -5.36 13.75
C GLN A 68 -4.04 -3.87 13.43
N ALA A 69 -3.46 -3.43 12.31
CA ALA A 69 -3.51 -2.04 11.90
C ALA A 69 -4.95 -1.56 11.60
N GLN A 70 -5.82 -2.42 11.06
CA GLN A 70 -7.24 -2.09 10.89
C GLN A 70 -7.98 -1.93 12.22
N LYS A 71 -7.71 -2.79 13.21
CA LYS A 71 -8.29 -2.64 14.56
C LYS A 71 -7.88 -1.33 15.21
N VAL A 72 -6.60 -0.97 15.13
CA VAL A 72 -6.09 0.32 15.62
C VAL A 72 -6.75 1.50 14.88
N ARG A 73 -6.96 1.39 13.56
CA ARG A 73 -7.68 2.43 12.80
C ARG A 73 -9.10 2.64 13.33
N ASN A 74 -9.80 1.57 13.72
CA ASN A 74 -11.13 1.69 14.33
C ASN A 74 -11.10 2.35 15.71
N LEU A 75 -10.07 2.08 16.52
CA LEU A 75 -9.91 2.76 17.80
C LEU A 75 -9.68 4.26 17.62
N ILE A 76 -8.79 4.64 16.69
CA ILE A 76 -8.56 6.04 16.34
C ILE A 76 -9.87 6.71 15.92
N LYS A 77 -10.64 6.06 15.03
CA LYS A 77 -11.96 6.58 14.62
C LYS A 77 -12.87 6.82 15.82
N ARG A 78 -12.94 5.86 16.74
CA ARG A 78 -13.77 5.96 17.96
C ARG A 78 -13.35 7.11 18.85
N ASP A 79 -12.05 7.39 18.96
CA ASP A 79 -11.56 8.51 19.77
C ASP A 79 -12.03 9.85 19.20
N PHE A 80 -12.01 10.01 17.87
CA PHE A 80 -12.61 11.17 17.20
C PHE A 80 -14.12 11.25 17.44
N GLU A 81 -14.85 10.15 17.24
CA GLU A 81 -16.31 10.09 17.47
C GLU A 81 -16.68 10.49 18.90
N ASN A 82 -15.93 10.02 19.90
CA ASN A 82 -16.14 10.36 21.30
C ASN A 82 -15.86 11.84 21.59
N ALA A 83 -14.79 12.41 21.03
CA ALA A 83 -14.48 13.82 21.20
C ALA A 83 -15.58 14.72 20.63
N PHE A 84 -16.07 14.41 19.42
CA PHE A 84 -17.17 15.14 18.82
C PHE A 84 -18.49 14.96 19.60
N ALA A 85 -18.77 13.75 20.11
CA ALA A 85 -19.94 13.49 20.96
C ALA A 85 -19.89 14.21 22.32
N ALA A 86 -18.69 14.52 22.82
CA ALA A 86 -18.49 15.28 24.05
C ALA A 86 -18.65 16.81 23.88
N GLY A 87 -19.03 17.27 22.67
CA GLY A 87 -19.29 18.68 22.38
C GLY A 87 -18.10 19.45 21.81
N VAL A 88 -17.05 18.77 21.34
CA VAL A 88 -16.01 19.40 20.52
C VAL A 88 -16.56 19.58 19.11
N ASP A 89 -16.53 20.80 18.56
CA ASP A 89 -17.00 21.05 17.19
C ASP A 89 -15.90 20.83 16.13
N VAL A 90 -14.64 21.13 16.47
CA VAL A 90 -13.48 21.07 15.55
C VAL A 90 -12.21 20.67 16.31
N ILE A 91 -11.33 19.90 15.65
CA ILE A 91 -9.97 19.57 16.10
C ILE A 91 -8.97 20.19 15.11
N LEU A 92 -8.00 20.97 15.60
CA LEU A 92 -7.00 21.73 14.82
C LEU A 92 -5.58 21.22 15.07
#